data_AF-A0AAW9JCT9-F1
#
_entry.id   AF-A0AAW9JCT9-F1
#
_cell.length_a   1.000
_cell.length_b   1.000
_cell.length_c   1.000
_cell.angle_alpha   90.00
_cell.angle_beta   90.00
_cell.angle_gamma   90.00
#
_symmetry.space_group_name_H-M   'P 1'
#
loop_
_entity.id
_entity.type
_entity.pdbx_description
1 polymer ?
#
loop_
_entity_poly.entity_id
_entity_poly.type
_entity_poly.pdbx_seq_one_letter_code
_entity_poly.pdbx_strand_id
1 'polypeptide(L)'
;MAQIGNCCTEQLCCVNDAVCCTIILDDTGGTALPIWDDATTFVINGTIMVENNGTVGVGPTAALTVNGTAVGGFVVAPGECRSITMNDINSIAIVGAGTGTSSVKISFSINYKF
;
A
#
# COMPACT_ATOMS: atom_id res chain seq x y z
N MET A 1 -17.01 21.15 -11.95
CA MET A 1 -17.39 20.79 -10.56
C MET A 1 -18.00 22.04 -9.95
N ALA A 2 -19.24 21.96 -9.46
CA ALA A 2 -19.97 23.13 -8.95
C ALA A 2 -19.35 23.61 -7.62
N GLN A 3 -19.12 24.92 -7.52
CA GLN A 3 -18.59 25.58 -6.33
C GLN A 3 -19.68 25.60 -5.25
N ILE A 4 -19.55 24.75 -4.24
CA ILE A 4 -20.38 24.78 -3.02
C ILE A 4 -19.69 25.69 -2.00
N GLY A 5 -20.32 26.84 -1.76
CA GLY A 5 -20.44 27.48 -0.44
C GLY A 5 -19.18 27.77 0.39
N ASN A 6 -18.84 29.07 0.42
CA ASN A 6 -18.24 29.82 1.54
C ASN A 6 -16.76 29.59 1.90
N CYS A 7 -15.91 30.48 1.38
CA CYS A 7 -14.49 30.63 1.72
C CYS A 7 -14.24 31.34 3.07
N CYS A 8 -14.94 30.97 4.16
CA CYS A 8 -14.80 31.66 5.45
C CYS A 8 -14.93 30.72 6.66
N THR A 9 -14.06 29.73 6.74
CA THR A 9 -13.44 29.16 7.97
C THR A 9 -12.21 28.41 7.47
N GLU A 10 -11.07 28.47 8.16
CA GLU A 10 -9.88 27.67 7.84
C GLU A 10 -10.23 26.18 7.96
N GLN A 11 -10.84 25.61 6.93
CA GLN A 11 -11.15 24.20 6.85
C GLN A 11 -9.98 23.55 6.14
N LEU A 12 -9.25 22.71 6.87
CA LEU A 12 -8.17 21.89 6.32
C LEU A 12 -8.67 21.22 5.04
N CYS A 13 -7.98 21.45 3.93
CA CYS A 13 -8.32 20.88 2.64
C CYS A 13 -7.98 19.38 2.68
N CYS A 14 -8.83 18.54 2.09
CA CYS A 14 -8.58 17.10 2.03
C CYS A 14 -8.02 16.70 0.66
N VAL A 15 -6.90 15.99 0.66
CA VAL A 15 -6.44 15.25 -0.52
C VAL A 15 -6.90 13.81 -0.41
N ASN A 16 -7.34 13.24 -1.53
CA ASN A 16 -7.54 11.81 -1.72
C ASN A 16 -6.74 11.41 -2.96
N ASP A 17 -5.70 10.61 -2.76
CA ASP A 17 -4.91 10.03 -3.84
C ASP A 17 -5.17 8.52 -3.91
N ALA A 18 -5.27 8.01 -5.13
CA ALA A 18 -5.51 6.61 -5.40
C ALA A 18 -4.54 6.11 -6.48
N VAL A 19 -3.70 5.17 -6.10
CA VAL A 19 -2.68 4.58 -6.96
C VAL A 19 -2.95 3.09 -7.11
N CYS A 20 -2.69 2.56 -8.31
CA CYS A 20 -2.70 1.14 -8.59
C CYS A 20 -1.49 0.82 -9.47
N CYS A 21 -0.63 -0.06 -8.98
CA CYS A 21 0.53 -0.54 -9.73
C CYS A 21 0.59 -2.06 -9.68
N THR A 22 1.41 -2.64 -10.57
CA THR A 22 1.68 -4.07 -10.59
C THR A 22 3.18 -4.26 -10.69
N ILE A 23 3.71 -5.10 -9.82
CA ILE A 23 5.12 -5.47 -9.79
C ILE A 23 5.26 -6.95 -10.11
N ILE A 24 6.41 -7.33 -10.65
CA ILE A 24 6.84 -8.73 -10.64
C ILE A 24 7.66 -8.92 -9.37
N LEU A 25 7.15 -9.75 -8.47
CA LEU A 25 7.75 -10.05 -7.17
C LEU A 25 8.46 -11.40 -7.22
N ASP A 26 9.70 -11.43 -6.75
CA ASP A 26 10.51 -12.62 -6.46
C ASP A 26 10.87 -12.64 -4.96
N ASP A 27 11.74 -13.57 -4.54
CA ASP A 27 12.29 -13.55 -3.18
C ASP A 27 13.24 -12.36 -3.02
N THR A 28 12.88 -11.44 -2.12
CA THR A 28 13.66 -10.22 -1.91
C THR A 28 14.76 -10.41 -0.86
N GLY A 29 14.92 -11.61 -0.32
CA GLY A 29 15.90 -11.91 0.73
C GLY A 29 15.66 -11.12 2.02
N GLY A 30 14.40 -10.75 2.28
CA GLY A 30 14.00 -9.89 3.40
C GLY A 30 14.17 -8.39 3.17
N THR A 31 14.68 -7.97 2.01
CA THR A 31 14.78 -6.55 1.65
C THR A 31 13.43 -6.02 1.18
N ALA A 32 12.96 -4.90 1.72
CA ALA A 32 11.68 -4.33 1.32
C ALA A 32 11.80 -3.59 -0.01
N LEU A 33 10.92 -3.89 -0.96
CA LEU A 33 10.78 -3.17 -2.22
C LEU A 33 9.88 -1.95 -1.99
N PRO A 34 10.40 -0.71 -2.12
CA PRO A 34 9.61 0.49 -1.90
C PRO A 34 8.57 0.67 -3.01
N ILE A 35 7.32 0.91 -2.63
CA ILE A 35 6.20 1.18 -3.55
C ILE A 35 5.84 2.66 -3.54
N TRP A 36 5.85 3.27 -2.36
CA TRP A 36 5.48 4.66 -2.15
C TRP A 36 6.15 5.20 -0.88
N ASP A 37 6.55 6.46 -0.91
CA ASP A 37 7.06 7.19 0.25
C ASP A 37 6.48 8.60 0.28
N ASP A 38 6.32 9.13 1.48
CA ASP A 38 5.96 10.51 1.76
C ASP A 38 6.76 11.03 2.95
N ALA A 39 7.35 12.20 2.76
CA ALA A 39 8.17 12.88 3.75
C ALA A 39 7.47 14.08 4.39
N THR A 40 6.15 14.24 4.21
CA THR A 40 5.39 15.33 4.82
C THR A 40 5.11 15.05 6.29
N THR A 41 4.72 16.09 7.03
CA THR A 41 4.32 15.98 8.43
C THR A 41 2.83 15.73 8.60
N PHE A 42 2.09 15.53 7.50
CA PHE A 42 0.66 15.30 7.56
C PHE A 42 0.35 13.88 7.99
N VAL A 43 -0.72 13.72 8.76
CA VAL A 43 -1.27 12.40 9.09
C VAL A 43 -1.99 11.87 7.86
N ILE A 44 -1.42 10.83 7.25
CA ILE A 44 -1.95 10.16 6.06
C ILE A 44 -2.60 8.86 6.50
N ASN A 45 -3.90 8.72 6.22
CA ASN A 45 -4.66 7.50 6.51
C ASN A 45 -5.14 6.89 5.22
N GLY A 46 -5.18 5.56 5.13
CA GLY A 46 -5.51 4.93 3.86
C GLY A 46 -5.88 3.48 3.97
N THR A 47 -6.34 2.95 2.84
CA THR A 47 -6.54 1.53 2.63
C THR A 47 -5.56 1.04 1.58
N ILE A 48 -4.85 -0.03 1.89
CA ILE A 48 -3.90 -0.70 1.01
C ILE A 48 -4.47 -2.07 0.70
N MET A 49 -4.49 -2.45 -0.58
CA MET A 49 -4.86 -3.76 -1.08
C MET A 49 -3.65 -4.35 -1.80
N VAL A 50 -3.37 -5.61 -1.48
CA VAL A 50 -2.33 -6.41 -2.12
C VAL A 50 -2.99 -7.66 -2.66
N GLU A 51 -2.92 -7.83 -3.97
CA GLU A 51 -3.44 -8.97 -4.72
C GLU A 51 -2.26 -9.69 -5.34
N ASN A 52 -2.00 -10.92 -4.89
CA ASN A 52 -0.91 -11.73 -5.38
C ASN A 52 -1.47 -12.71 -6.44
N ASN A 53 -1.33 -12.34 -7.71
CA ASN A 53 -1.75 -13.17 -8.85
C ASN A 53 -0.73 -14.25 -9.21
N GLY A 54 0.08 -14.68 -8.25
CA GLY A 54 0.94 -15.85 -8.37
C GLY A 54 0.17 -17.16 -8.41
N THR A 55 0.82 -18.20 -8.92
CA THR A 55 0.29 -19.57 -8.89
C THR A 55 0.40 -20.16 -7.48
N VAL A 56 -0.72 -20.62 -6.92
CA VAL A 56 -0.81 -21.27 -5.61
C VAL A 56 0.21 -22.42 -5.50
N GLY A 57 1.00 -22.40 -4.42
CA GLY A 57 2.02 -23.43 -4.15
C GLY A 57 3.31 -23.30 -4.97
N VAL A 58 3.42 -22.29 -5.84
CA VAL A 58 4.60 -22.06 -6.69
C VAL A 58 5.21 -20.69 -6.43
N GLY A 59 4.40 -19.63 -6.46
CA GLY A 59 4.89 -18.24 -6.37
C GLY A 59 5.32 -17.83 -4.96
N PRO A 60 6.06 -16.70 -4.82
CA PRO A 60 6.37 -16.12 -3.52
C PRO A 60 5.13 -15.53 -2.85
N THR A 61 5.18 -15.48 -1.51
CA THR A 61 4.27 -14.68 -0.69
C THR A 61 4.67 -13.20 -0.74
N ALA A 62 3.70 -12.30 -0.58
CA ALA A 62 3.91 -10.85 -0.50
C ALA A 62 3.54 -10.36 0.91
N ALA A 63 4.53 -9.93 1.68
CA ALA A 63 4.34 -9.35 3.01
C ALA A 63 4.34 -7.81 2.92
N LEU A 64 3.39 -7.16 3.59
CA LEU A 64 3.29 -5.71 3.61
C LEU A 64 4.18 -5.11 4.72
N THR A 65 4.93 -4.09 4.35
CA THR A 65 5.71 -3.25 5.26
C THR A 65 5.19 -1.82 5.15
N VAL A 66 4.91 -1.20 6.29
CA VAL A 66 4.50 0.21 6.37
C VAL A 66 5.41 0.93 7.35
N ASN A 67 5.92 2.10 6.96
CA ASN A 67 6.89 2.88 7.75
C ASN A 67 8.12 2.06 8.16
N GLY A 68 8.59 1.20 7.26
CA GLY A 68 9.71 0.29 7.53
C GLY A 68 9.41 -0.85 8.52
N THR A 69 8.17 -0.99 8.99
CA THR A 69 7.75 -2.05 9.93
C THR A 69 6.81 -3.03 9.26
N ALA A 70 7.06 -4.33 9.43
CA ALA A 70 6.18 -5.37 8.90
C ALA A 70 4.80 -5.30 9.55
N VAL A 71 3.75 -5.32 8.74
CA VAL A 71 2.37 -5.35 9.23
C VAL A 71 2.04 -6.78 9.66
N GLY A 72 1.95 -6.99 10.98
CA GLY A 72 1.76 -8.31 11.57
C GLY A 72 0.53 -9.03 11.02
N GLY A 73 0.72 -10.27 10.54
CA GLY A 73 -0.35 -11.08 9.95
C GLY A 73 -0.76 -10.70 8.53
N PHE A 74 -0.16 -9.67 7.94
CA PHE A 74 -0.41 -9.27 6.56
C PHE A 74 0.63 -9.89 5.61
N VAL A 75 0.43 -11.19 5.34
CA VAL A 75 1.18 -11.95 4.33
C VAL A 75 0.17 -12.50 3.34
N VAL A 76 0.33 -12.15 2.06
CA VAL A 76 -0.57 -12.52 0.98
C VAL A 76 0.05 -13.67 0.18
N ALA A 77 -0.54 -14.85 0.29
CA ALA A 77 -0.10 -16.02 -0.45
C ALA A 77 -0.40 -15.88 -1.96
N PRO A 78 0.29 -16.63 -2.84
CA PRO A 78 -0.09 -16.70 -4.25
C PRO A 78 -1.55 -17.11 -4.41
N GLY A 79 -2.29 -16.42 -5.28
CA GLY A 79 -3.72 -16.60 -5.51
C GLY A 79 -4.62 -15.91 -4.48
N GLU A 80 -4.04 -15.16 -3.53
CA GLU A 80 -4.78 -14.46 -2.48
C GLU A 80 -4.83 -12.95 -2.73
N CYS A 81 -5.86 -12.32 -2.16
CA CYS A 81 -5.94 -10.87 -2.05
C CYS A 81 -6.30 -10.49 -0.61
N ARG A 82 -5.63 -9.46 -0.07
CA ARG A 82 -5.96 -8.87 1.23
C ARG A 82 -5.97 -7.35 1.13
N SER A 83 -6.72 -6.73 2.02
CA SER A 83 -6.68 -5.29 2.23
C SER A 83 -6.61 -4.95 3.71
N ILE A 84 -6.04 -3.80 4.01
CA ILE A 84 -5.97 -3.25 5.37
C ILE A 84 -6.16 -1.74 5.32
N THR A 85 -6.96 -1.22 6.24
CA THR A 85 -7.08 0.21 6.49
C THR A 85 -6.24 0.54 7.71
N MET A 86 -5.40 1.56 7.62
CA MET A 86 -4.56 2.00 8.72
C MET A 86 -4.31 3.51 8.69
N ASN A 87 -3.80 3.99 9.82
CA ASN A 87 -3.44 5.39 10.02
C ASN A 87 -1.92 5.55 9.96
N ASP A 88 -1.47 6.81 9.88
CA ASP A 88 -0.06 7.20 9.94
C ASP A 88 0.79 6.49 8.90
N ILE A 89 0.42 6.54 7.62
CA ILE A 89 1.13 5.88 6.51
C ILE A 89 2.09 6.87 5.85
N ASN A 90 3.40 6.70 6.06
CA ASN A 90 4.47 7.50 5.43
C ASN A 90 5.28 6.70 4.41
N SER A 91 5.21 5.37 4.43
CA SER A 91 5.75 4.55 3.35
C SER A 91 5.02 3.23 3.22
N ILE A 92 5.01 2.69 2.00
CA ILE A 92 4.47 1.38 1.66
C ILE A 92 5.55 0.61 0.93
N ALA A 93 5.80 -0.62 1.36
CA ALA A 93 6.76 -1.51 0.73
C ALA A 93 6.28 -2.96 0.78
N ILE A 94 6.79 -3.81 -0.11
CA ILE A 94 6.49 -5.24 -0.17
C ILE A 94 7.78 -6.04 0.01
N VAL A 95 7.70 -7.09 0.82
CA VAL A 95 8.76 -8.10 0.94
C VAL A 95 8.25 -9.39 0.31
N GLY A 96 9.01 -9.94 -0.62
CA GLY A 96 8.72 -11.23 -1.25
C GLY A 96 9.47 -12.34 -0.54
N ALA A 97 8.80 -13.48 -0.30
CA ALA A 97 9.43 -14.67 0.27
C ALA A 97 8.88 -15.95 -0.38
N GLY A 98 9.78 -16.82 -0.87
CA GLY A 98 9.42 -18.08 -1.53
C GLY A 98 10.26 -18.33 -2.78
N THR A 99 9.74 -19.09 -3.73
CA THR A 99 10.44 -19.40 -4.99
C THR A 99 9.68 -18.88 -6.20
N GLY A 100 10.36 -18.73 -7.33
CA GLY A 100 9.72 -18.28 -8.57
C GLY A 100 9.35 -16.80 -8.54
N THR A 101 8.38 -16.42 -9.38
CA THR A 101 7.92 -15.03 -9.49
C THR A 101 6.39 -14.96 -9.43
N SER A 102 5.86 -13.81 -9.06
CA SER A 102 4.43 -13.54 -9.05
C SER A 102 4.12 -12.12 -9.50
N SER A 103 3.03 -11.97 -10.24
CA SER A 103 2.49 -10.64 -10.56
C SER A 103 1.69 -10.17 -9.36
N VAL A 104 2.19 -9.16 -8.64
CA VAL A 104 1.54 -8.62 -7.44
C VAL A 104 1.00 -7.24 -7.77
N LYS A 105 -0.31 -7.08 -7.66
CA LYS A 105 -0.97 -5.78 -7.75
C LYS A 105 -1.03 -5.16 -6.37
N ILE A 106 -0.56 -3.93 -6.27
CA ILE A 106 -0.70 -3.11 -5.07
C ILE A 106 -1.56 -1.91 -5.46
N SER A 107 -2.66 -1.72 -4.75
CA SER A 107 -3.48 -0.53 -4.87
C SER A 107 -3.69 0.09 -3.51
N PHE A 108 -3.69 1.42 -3.44
CA PHE A 108 -3.98 2.12 -2.21
C PHE A 108 -4.73 3.41 -2.47
N SER A 109 -5.59 3.77 -1.52
CA SER A 109 -6.22 5.08 -1.43
C SER A 109 -5.77 5.73 -0.13
N ILE A 110 -5.12 6.88 -0.23
CA ILE A 110 -4.59 7.63 0.91
C ILE A 110 -5.28 8.99 1.01
N ASN A 111 -5.51 9.42 2.24
CA ASN A 111 -6.22 10.64 2.55
C ASN A 111 -5.46 11.42 3.61
N TYR A 112 -5.27 12.71 3.38
CA TYR A 112 -4.66 13.61 4.36
C TYR A 112 -5.32 14.98 4.34
N LYS A 113 -5.20 15.68 5.46
CA LYS A 113 -5.71 17.03 5.67
C LYS A 113 -4.52 17.98 5.82
N PHE A 114 -4.55 19.09 5.10
CA PHE A 114 -3.52 20.13 5.15
C PHE A 114 -4.14 21.53 5.31
#